data_AF-A0A7R9YL93-F1
#
_entry.id   AF-A0A7R9YL93-F1
#
_cell.length_a   1.000
_cell.length_b   1.000
_cell.length_c   1.000
_cell.angle_alpha   90.00
_cell.angle_beta   90.00
_cell.angle_gamma   90.00
#
_symmetry.space_group_name_H-M   'P 1'
#
loop_
_entity.id
_entity.type
_entity.pdbx_description
1 polymer ?
#
loop_
_entity_poly.entity_id
_entity_poly.type
_entity_poly.pdbx_seq_one_letter_code
_entity_poly.pdbx_strand_id
1 'polypeptide(L)'
;GGQGDYRAGIAAKVADVVACLQAHPGSKRAVLSIPFSSGRGSHEVRHGDTDEAKCLRELHFYIDAGDDRLHCSAFMRAQATSIFPKNIHLIGTLLGAIAQQLGLAPGTYVHFVTTLVHGR
;
A
#
# COMPACT_ATOMS: atom_id res chain seq x y z
N GLY A 1 -8.37 -17.11 6.49
CA GLY A 1 -8.92 -15.89 5.86
C GLY A 1 -8.38 -15.81 4.47
N GLY A 2 -9.26 -15.74 3.46
CA GLY A 2 -8.83 -15.58 2.07
C GLY A 2 -8.02 -14.30 1.91
N GLN A 3 -7.08 -14.27 0.95
CA GLN A 3 -6.39 -13.01 0.62
C GLN A 3 -7.39 -11.93 0.18
N GLY A 4 -8.55 -12.34 -0.35
CA GLY A 4 -9.57 -11.52 -1.02
C GLY A 4 -8.99 -10.58 -2.06
N ASP A 5 -9.84 -9.78 -2.69
CA ASP A 5 -9.41 -8.99 -3.84
C ASP A 5 -8.78 -7.65 -3.41
N TYR A 6 -7.45 -7.56 -3.49
CA TYR A 6 -6.71 -6.30 -3.30
C TYR A 6 -6.92 -5.30 -4.44
N ARG A 7 -7.52 -5.72 -5.56
CA ARG A 7 -7.74 -4.88 -6.75
C ARG A 7 -9.02 -4.05 -6.64
N ALA A 8 -9.96 -4.44 -5.79
CA ALA A 8 -11.20 -3.69 -5.59
C ALA A 8 -10.90 -2.26 -5.11
N GLY A 9 -11.29 -1.27 -5.91
CA GLY A 9 -11.07 0.16 -5.61
C GLY A 9 -9.63 0.64 -5.70
N ILE A 10 -8.68 -0.21 -6.14
CA ILE A 10 -7.25 0.16 -6.16
C ILE A 10 -6.96 1.29 -7.14
N ALA A 11 -7.65 1.33 -8.29
CA ALA A 11 -7.46 2.37 -9.30
C ALA A 11 -7.83 3.76 -8.77
N ALA A 12 -8.95 3.88 -8.04
CA ALA A 12 -9.37 5.14 -7.42
C ALA A 12 -8.36 5.59 -6.35
N LYS A 13 -7.90 4.67 -5.50
CA LYS A 13 -6.89 4.98 -4.47
C LYS A 13 -5.55 5.42 -5.07
N VAL A 14 -5.14 4.78 -6.16
CA VAL A 14 -3.94 5.17 -6.92
C VAL A 14 -4.11 6.59 -7.46
N ALA A 15 -5.26 6.91 -8.06
CA ALA A 15 -5.54 8.26 -8.56
C ALA A 15 -5.49 9.31 -7.44
N ASP A 16 -6.05 9.03 -6.26
CA ASP A 16 -6.00 9.93 -5.11
C ASP A 16 -4.56 10.18 -4.62
N VAL A 17 -3.72 9.13 -4.56
CA VAL A 17 -2.30 9.25 -4.22
C VAL A 17 -1.56 10.11 -5.25
N VAL A 18 -1.77 9.86 -6.54
CA VAL A 18 -1.15 10.62 -7.63
C VAL A 18 -1.57 12.09 -7.54
N ALA A 19 -2.86 12.37 -7.42
CA ALA A 19 -3.38 13.73 -7.29
C ALA A 19 -2.80 14.45 -6.06
N CYS A 20 -2.67 13.75 -4.93
CA CYS A 20 -2.05 14.30 -3.72
C CYS A 20 -0.58 14.70 -3.95
N LEU A 21 0.21 13.83 -4.57
CA LEU A 21 1.63 14.07 -4.81
C LEU A 21 1.88 15.10 -5.93
N GLN A 22 1.02 15.18 -6.93
CA GLN A 22 1.06 16.25 -7.94
C GLN A 22 0.78 17.62 -7.34
N ALA A 23 -0.26 17.73 -6.50
CA ALA A 23 -0.61 18.98 -5.84
C ALA A 23 0.40 19.37 -4.73
N HIS A 24 0.94 18.37 -4.04
CA HIS A 24 1.80 18.52 -2.88
C HIS A 24 2.94 17.48 -2.86
N PRO A 25 4.05 17.69 -3.60
CA PRO A 25 5.13 16.70 -3.72
C PRO A 25 5.76 16.27 -2.38
N GLY A 26 5.78 17.16 -1.38
CA GLY A 26 6.27 16.88 -0.02
C GLY A 26 5.21 16.32 0.94
N SER A 27 4.04 15.88 0.43
CA SER A 27 2.94 15.41 1.27
C SER A 27 3.30 14.12 2.01
N LYS A 28 3.13 14.15 3.34
CA LYS A 28 3.19 12.95 4.20
C LYS A 28 1.86 12.18 4.25
N ARG A 29 0.86 12.60 3.47
CA ARG A 29 -0.52 12.09 3.50
C ARG A 29 -0.88 11.24 2.27
N ALA A 30 0.06 11.01 1.37
CA ALA A 30 -0.11 10.13 0.22
C ALA A 30 -0.09 8.66 0.67
N VAL A 31 -1.20 8.21 1.26
CA VAL A 31 -1.33 6.90 1.90
C VAL A 31 -2.47 6.10 1.26
N LEU A 32 -2.17 4.86 0.89
CA LEU A 32 -3.15 3.87 0.46
C LEU A 32 -3.48 2.93 1.62
N SER A 33 -4.67 3.08 2.19
CA SER A 33 -5.11 2.29 3.35
C SER A 33 -6.01 1.10 2.95
N ILE A 34 -5.85 -0.01 3.67
CA ILE A 34 -6.53 -1.30 3.48
C ILE A 34 -6.99 -1.79 4.89
N PRO A 35 -8.29 -2.05 5.14
CA PRO A 35 -9.33 -2.51 4.21
C PRO A 35 -10.38 -1.46 3.88
N PHE A 36 -10.05 -0.16 3.91
CA PHE A 36 -11.04 0.88 3.60
C PHE A 36 -11.31 0.89 2.09
N SER A 37 -12.17 0.00 1.60
CA SER A 37 -12.49 -0.15 0.18
C SER A 37 -13.40 0.97 -0.34
N SER A 38 -14.01 1.80 0.52
CA SER A 38 -14.86 2.91 0.08
C SER A 38 -15.24 3.88 1.22
N GLY A 39 -14.50 4.98 1.41
CA GLY A 39 -14.95 6.13 2.24
C GLY A 39 -15.26 5.87 3.73
N ARG A 40 -15.10 4.64 4.20
CA ARG A 40 -15.39 4.23 5.57
C ARG A 40 -14.25 4.62 6.51
N GLY A 41 -14.61 5.07 7.71
CA GLY A 41 -13.66 5.34 8.78
C GLY A 41 -13.24 4.07 9.53
N SER A 42 -12.24 4.20 10.40
CA SER A 42 -11.78 3.10 11.28
C SER A 42 -12.89 2.48 12.14
N HIS A 43 -13.89 3.29 12.54
CA HIS A 43 -15.03 2.87 13.36
C HIS A 43 -16.01 1.90 12.65
N GLU A 44 -15.93 1.78 11.32
CA GLU A 44 -16.81 0.92 10.52
C GLU A 44 -16.15 -0.42 10.15
N VAL A 45 -14.87 -0.61 10.51
CA VAL A 45 -14.13 -1.85 10.23
C VAL A 45 -14.69 -2.98 11.08
N ARG A 46 -15.08 -4.07 10.42
CA ARG A 46 -15.61 -5.25 11.11
C ARG A 46 -14.49 -6.26 11.33
N HIS A 47 -13.90 -6.28 12.53
CA HIS A 47 -12.78 -7.19 12.83
C HIS A 47 -13.13 -8.69 12.76
N GLY A 48 -14.40 -9.06 12.87
CA GLY A 48 -14.88 -10.42 12.64
C GLY A 48 -15.03 -10.79 11.16
N ASP A 49 -14.97 -9.81 10.25
CA ASP A 49 -15.02 -10.05 8.81
C ASP A 49 -13.63 -10.46 8.31
N THR A 50 -13.52 -11.74 7.91
CA THR A 50 -12.26 -12.28 7.42
C THR A 50 -11.84 -11.72 6.06
N ASP A 51 -12.76 -11.12 5.31
CA ASP A 51 -12.46 -10.46 4.04
C ASP A 51 -11.81 -9.08 4.27
N GLU A 52 -12.16 -8.38 5.34
CA GLU A 52 -11.52 -7.12 5.76
C GLU A 52 -10.23 -7.34 6.56
N ALA A 53 -10.00 -8.55 7.07
CA ALA A 53 -8.82 -8.94 7.87
C ALA A 53 -7.50 -9.06 7.07
N LYS A 54 -7.28 -8.18 6.07
CA LYS A 54 -6.06 -8.13 5.24
C LYS A 54 -4.78 -8.00 6.06
N CYS A 55 -3.69 -8.47 5.48
CA CYS A 55 -2.36 -8.46 6.11
C CYS A 55 -1.66 -7.12 5.90
N LEU A 56 -1.73 -6.59 4.68
CA LEU A 56 -1.32 -5.22 4.35
C LEU A 56 -2.35 -4.24 4.92
N ARG A 57 -1.86 -3.21 5.61
CA ARG A 57 -2.68 -2.16 6.19
C ARG A 57 -2.51 -0.84 5.47
N GLU A 58 -1.28 -0.44 5.21
CA GLU A 58 -0.99 0.88 4.65
C GLU A 58 0.22 0.83 3.72
N LEU A 59 0.15 1.62 2.64
CA LEU A 59 1.28 1.96 1.79
C LEU A 59 1.46 3.48 1.82
N HIS A 60 2.62 3.93 2.26
CA HIS A 60 2.97 5.34 2.39
C HIS A 60 3.89 5.70 1.23
N PHE A 61 3.46 6.62 0.37
CA PHE A 61 4.23 7.07 -0.78
C PHE A 61 4.82 8.45 -0.52
N TYR A 62 6.05 8.66 -0.95
CA TYR A 62 6.72 9.96 -0.82
C TYR A 62 7.74 10.15 -1.93
N ILE A 63 7.92 11.40 -2.36
CA ILE A 63 8.99 11.79 -3.27
C ILE A 63 10.14 12.29 -2.41
N ASP A 64 11.33 11.71 -2.58
CA ASP A 64 12.52 12.17 -1.87
C ASP A 64 13.20 13.28 -2.67
N ALA A 65 13.38 14.44 -2.06
CA ALA A 65 14.03 15.60 -2.69
C ALA A 65 15.52 15.34 -2.99
N GLY A 66 16.14 14.33 -2.37
CA GLY A 66 17.53 13.97 -2.58
C GLY A 66 17.79 13.17 -3.86
N ASP A 67 16.81 12.42 -4.36
CA ASP A 67 16.98 11.57 -5.56
C ASP A 67 15.90 11.74 -6.64
N ASP A 68 14.86 12.53 -6.38
CA ASP A 68 13.72 12.78 -7.28
C ASP A 68 13.03 11.47 -7.72
N ARG A 69 12.90 10.52 -6.78
CA ARG A 69 12.24 9.24 -7.00
C ARG A 69 11.04 9.08 -6.09
N LEU A 70 10.10 8.24 -6.53
CA LEU A 70 8.97 7.83 -5.71
C LEU A 70 9.37 6.63 -4.84
N HIS A 71 9.31 6.79 -3.53
CA HIS A 71 9.59 5.73 -2.56
C HIS A 71 8.29 5.23 -1.91
N CYS A 72 8.34 4.05 -1.30
CA CYS A 72 7.20 3.49 -0.59
C CYS A 72 7.60 2.78 0.70
N SER A 73 6.83 2.99 1.77
CA SER A 73 6.86 2.19 2.99
C SER A 73 5.55 1.42 3.17
N ALA A 74 5.62 0.10 3.32
CA ALA A 74 4.47 -0.74 3.60
C ALA A 74 4.40 -1.14 5.07
N PHE A 75 3.19 -1.11 5.63
CA PHE A 75 2.90 -1.64 6.96
C PHE A 75 2.04 -2.89 6.88
N MET A 76 2.64 -4.03 7.23
CA MET A 76 2.00 -5.34 7.31
C MET A 76 1.76 -5.71 8.77
N ARG A 77 0.50 -5.97 9.14
CA ARG A 77 0.18 -6.51 10.49
C ARG A 77 0.67 -7.95 10.67
N ALA A 78 0.80 -8.66 9.56
CA ALA A 78 1.23 -10.04 9.51
C ALA A 78 1.73 -10.34 8.10
N GLN A 79 2.76 -11.18 7.97
CA GLN A 79 3.25 -11.64 6.68
C GLN A 79 3.48 -13.15 6.76
N ALA A 80 2.70 -13.91 5.98
CA ALA A 80 2.97 -15.32 5.79
C ALA A 80 4.22 -15.48 4.93
N THR A 81 5.23 -16.21 5.42
CA THR A 81 6.53 -16.33 4.75
C THR A 81 6.43 -16.96 3.37
N SER A 82 5.48 -17.88 3.19
CA SER A 82 5.21 -18.56 1.91
C SER A 82 4.75 -17.64 0.79
N ILE A 83 4.21 -16.45 1.11
CA ILE A 83 3.73 -15.48 0.11
C ILE A 83 4.48 -14.15 0.18
N PHE A 84 5.61 -14.10 0.90
CA PHE A 84 6.44 -12.90 1.01
C PHE A 84 6.83 -12.33 -0.36
N PRO A 85 7.35 -13.14 -1.31
CA PRO A 85 7.73 -12.62 -2.63
C PRO A 85 6.54 -12.05 -3.40
N LYS A 86 5.35 -12.66 -3.25
CA LYS A 86 4.12 -12.19 -3.89
C LYS A 86 3.73 -10.79 -3.39
N ASN A 87 3.82 -10.54 -2.08
CA ASN A 87 3.46 -9.24 -1.50
C ASN A 87 4.48 -8.16 -1.89
N ILE A 88 5.79 -8.47 -1.88
CA ILE A 88 6.81 -7.55 -2.40
C ILE A 88 6.51 -7.21 -3.87
N HIS A 89 6.26 -8.21 -4.72
CA HIS A 89 6.00 -8.00 -6.13
C HIS A 89 4.74 -7.15 -6.38
N LEU A 90 3.66 -7.41 -5.65
CA LEU A 90 2.43 -6.61 -5.72
C LEU A 90 2.70 -5.14 -5.40
N ILE A 91 3.42 -4.88 -4.31
CA ILE A 91 3.68 -3.50 -3.84
C ILE A 91 4.67 -2.80 -4.77
N GLY A 92 5.69 -3.51 -5.27
CA GLY A 92 6.59 -3.00 -6.30
C GLY A 92 5.85 -2.63 -7.59
N THR A 93 4.87 -3.44 -8.01
CA THR A 93 4.02 -3.12 -9.17
C THR A 93 3.20 -1.85 -8.95
N LEU A 94 2.63 -1.67 -7.76
CA LEU A 94 1.90 -0.45 -7.41
C LEU A 94 2.80 0.78 -7.39
N LEU A 95 4.00 0.64 -6.80
CA LEU A 95 5.01 1.70 -6.79
C LEU A 95 5.38 2.12 -8.21
N GLY A 96 5.65 1.15 -9.09
CA GLY A 96 5.93 1.41 -10.50
C GLY A 96 4.79 2.12 -11.23
N ALA A 97 3.55 1.67 -11.02
CA ALA A 97 2.38 2.26 -11.66
C ALA A 97 2.11 3.72 -11.22
N ILE A 98 2.34 4.05 -9.95
CA ILE A 98 2.20 5.42 -9.44
C ILE A 98 3.37 6.28 -9.93
N ALA A 99 4.62 5.77 -9.88
CA ALA A 99 5.80 6.49 -10.34
C ALA A 99 5.67 6.87 -11.83
N GLN A 100 5.21 5.94 -12.66
CA GLN A 100 4.95 6.19 -14.08
C GLN A 100 3.95 7.32 -14.31
N GLN A 101 2.87 7.38 -13.52
CA GLN A 101 1.87 8.46 -13.62
C GLN A 101 2.40 9.83 -13.15
N LEU A 102 3.37 9.83 -12.24
CA LEU A 102 4.04 11.04 -11.77
C LEU A 102 5.21 11.46 -12.68
N GLY A 103 5.60 10.64 -13.66
CA GLY A 103 6.78 10.88 -14.49
C GLY A 103 8.11 10.68 -13.74
N LEU A 104 8.10 9.88 -12.66
CA LEU A 104 9.27 9.62 -11.81
C LEU A 104 9.76 8.18 -11.96
N ALA A 105 11.00 7.94 -11.56
CA ALA A 105 11.51 6.58 -11.38
C ALA A 105 11.10 6.02 -10.00
N PRO A 106 10.87 4.70 -9.88
CA PRO A 106 10.75 4.04 -8.60
C PRO A 106 12.05 4.15 -7.78
N GLY A 107 11.90 4.49 -6.51
CA GLY A 107 12.95 4.52 -5.51
C GLY A 107 12.92 3.28 -4.62
N THR A 108 13.23 3.49 -3.35
CA THR A 108 13.32 2.44 -2.32
C THR A 108 11.94 2.00 -1.86
N TYR A 109 11.84 0.70 -1.64
CA TYR A 109 10.71 0.08 -0.98
C TYR A 109 11.11 -0.47 0.40
N VAL A 110 10.41 -0.04 1.45
CA VAL A 110 10.60 -0.54 2.83
C VAL A 110 9.38 -1.38 3.24
N HIS A 111 9.63 -2.58 3.76
CA HIS A 111 8.60 -3.54 4.12
C HIS A 111 8.58 -3.78 5.64
N PHE A 112 7.71 -3.06 6.37
CA PHE A 112 7.53 -3.26 7.81
C PHE A 112 6.55 -4.40 8.08
N VAL A 113 6.97 -5.37 8.88
CA VAL A 113 6.14 -6.51 9.30
C VAL A 113 6.16 -6.60 10.81
N THR A 114 4.98 -6.56 11.44
CA THR A 114 4.88 -6.73 12.89
C THR A 114 4.93 -8.20 13.31
N THR A 115 4.40 -9.11 12.48
CA THR A 115 4.37 -10.54 12.77
C THR A 115 4.70 -11.38 11.54
N LEU A 116 5.73 -12.21 11.61
CA LEU A 116 5.99 -13.24 10.61
C LEU A 116 5.22 -14.51 10.97
N VAL A 117 4.53 -15.08 9.99
CA VAL A 117 3.73 -16.29 10.16
C VAL A 117 4.34 -17.39 9.31
N HIS A 118 4.82 -18.46 9.95
CA HIS A 118 5.12 -19.70 9.26
C HIS A 118 3.80 -20.36 8.87
N GLY A 119 3.66 -20.81 7.61
CA GLY A 119 2.47 -21.51 7.15
C GLY A 119 2.12 -22.66 8.09
N ARG A 120 0.83 -22.88 8.36
CA ARG A 120 0.38 -24.16 8.92
C ARG A 120 0.26 -25.16 7.79
#